data_AF-A0A7I8VV57-F1
#
_entry.id   AF-A0A7I8VV57-F1
#
_cell.length_a   1.000
_cell.length_b   1.000
_cell.length_c   1.000
_cell.angle_alpha   90.00
_cell.angle_beta   90.00
_cell.angle_gamma   90.00
#
_symmetry.space_group_name_H-M   'P 1'
#
loop_
_entity.id
_entity.type
_entity.pdbx_description
1 polymer ?
#
loop_
_entity_poly.entity_id
_entity_poly.type
_entity_poly.pdbx_seq_one_letter_code
_entity_poly.pdbx_strand_id
1 'polypeptide(L)'
;MVNFPDITLFQLSGAYLGVLGGIFHNWSNRRPMYARAPMVFLASAAGFVIATSAQSMLENRRITKEKYIFDYINTHPEDFPETKPEKYKEVLAPWNPQR
;
A
#
# COMPACT_ATOMS: atom_id res chain seq x y z
N MET A 1 -22.82 -2.02 13.46
CA MET A 1 -22.25 -0.81 12.83
C MET A 1 -21.74 -1.24 11.48
N VAL A 2 -22.30 -0.70 10.39
CA VAL A 2 -21.80 -0.98 9.03
C VAL A 2 -20.44 -0.26 8.94
N ASN A 3 -19.34 -1.01 8.94
CA ASN A 3 -18.03 -0.45 8.60
C ASN A 3 -18.09 -0.06 7.13
N PHE A 4 -18.27 1.23 6.86
CA PHE A 4 -18.01 1.74 5.53
C PHE A 4 -16.52 1.53 5.26
N PRO A 5 -16.12 0.87 4.17
CA PRO A 5 -14.71 0.77 3.84
C PRO A 5 -14.17 2.19 3.63
N ASP A 6 -13.18 2.57 4.42
CA ASP A 6 -12.49 3.84 4.22
C ASP A 6 -11.90 3.83 2.81
N ILE A 7 -12.23 4.86 2.04
CA ILE A 7 -11.71 5.00 0.68
C ILE A 7 -10.22 5.29 0.79
N THR A 8 -9.39 4.32 0.42
CA THR A 8 -7.94 4.44 0.55
C THR A 8 -7.36 5.27 -0.60
N LEU A 9 -6.22 5.91 -0.34
CA LEU A 9 -5.48 6.64 -1.38
C LEU A 9 -5.16 5.75 -2.60
N PHE A 10 -4.96 4.45 -2.38
CA PHE A 10 -4.71 3.47 -3.43
C PHE A 10 -5.92 3.25 -4.35
N GLN A 11 -7.12 3.21 -3.78
CA GLN A 11 -8.35 3.09 -4.58
C GLN A 11 -8.64 4.38 -5.35
N LEU A 12 -8.39 5.55 -4.74
CA LEU A 12 -8.51 6.84 -5.41
C LEU A 12 -7.53 6.99 -6.56
N SER A 13 -6.26 6.58 -6.38
CA SER A 13 -5.27 6.62 -7.45
C SER A 13 -5.65 5.69 -8.60
N GLY A 14 -6.22 4.52 -8.31
CA GLY A 14 -6.78 3.62 -9.32
C GLY A 14 -7.92 4.23 -10.14
N ALA A 15 -8.87 4.90 -9.47
CA ALA A 15 -9.95 5.61 -10.15
C ALA A 15 -9.42 6.77 -11.02
N TYR A 16 -8.48 7.56 -10.48
CA TYR A 16 -7.85 8.65 -11.19
C TYR A 16 -7.07 8.16 -12.42
N LEU A 17 -6.34 7.05 -12.32
CA LEU A 17 -5.69 6.40 -13.46
C LEU A 17 -6.70 5.93 -14.50
N GLY A 18 -7.88 5.44 -14.08
CA GLY A 18 -8.98 5.12 -14.99
C GLY A 18 -9.50 6.34 -15.75
N VAL A 19 -9.65 7.48 -15.09
CA VAL A 19 -10.00 8.76 -15.74
C VAL A 19 -8.94 9.18 -16.74
N LEU A 20 -7.67 9.21 -16.33
CA LEU A 20 -6.55 9.56 -17.20
C LEU A 20 -6.44 8.61 -18.39
N GLY A 21 -6.63 7.31 -18.19
CA GLY A 21 -6.65 6.31 -19.25
C GLY A 21 -7.80 6.54 -20.24
N GLY A 22 -8.99 6.89 -19.76
CA GLY A 22 -10.13 7.23 -20.61
C GLY A 22 -9.90 8.50 -21.44
N ILE A 23 -9.31 9.54 -20.84
CA ILE A 23 -8.94 10.78 -21.54
C ILE A 23 -7.84 10.51 -22.57
N PHE A 24 -6.80 9.76 -22.19
CA PHE A 24 -5.71 9.36 -23.06
C PHE A 24 -6.20 8.54 -24.26
N HIS A 25 -7.16 7.63 -24.03
CA HIS A 25 -7.79 6.86 -25.09
C HIS A 25 -8.54 7.76 -26.09
N ASN A 26 -9.25 8.79 -25.61
CA ASN A 26 -9.93 9.74 -26.49
C ASN A 26 -8.91 10.59 -27.28
N TRP A 27 -7.85 11.05 -26.63
CA TRP A 27 -6.78 11.83 -27.26
C TRP A 27 -6.04 11.02 -28.34
N SER A 28 -5.68 9.76 -28.04
CA SER A 28 -5.02 8.85 -28.99
C SER A 28 -5.86 8.59 -30.24
N ASN A 29 -7.19 8.51 -30.09
CA ASN A 29 -8.13 8.36 -31.20
C ASN A 29 -8.44 9.68 -31.93
N ARG A 30 -7.69 10.77 -31.68
CA ARG A 30 -7.93 12.12 -32.24
C ARG A 30 -9.35 12.65 -31.98
N ARG A 31 -9.96 12.23 -30.86
CA ARG A 31 -11.28 12.72 -30.42
C ARG A 31 -11.09 13.80 -29.35
N PRO A 32 -12.01 14.77 -29.23
CA PRO A 32 -11.99 15.73 -28.13
C PRO A 32 -11.99 15.01 -26.77
N MET A 33 -11.23 15.52 -25.80
CA MET A 33 -10.99 14.85 -24.51
C MET A 33 -12.28 14.46 -23.79
N TYR A 34 -13.31 15.31 -23.86
CA TYR A 34 -14.60 15.14 -23.18
C TYR A 34 -15.70 14.51 -24.03
N ALA A 35 -15.41 14.10 -25.27
CA ALA A 35 -16.43 13.62 -26.20
C ALA A 35 -17.19 12.37 -25.72
N ARG A 36 -16.61 11.58 -24.80
CA ARG A 36 -17.17 10.34 -24.26
C ARG A 36 -17.14 10.31 -22.73
N ALA A 37 -17.81 11.25 -22.08
CA ALA A 37 -17.90 11.29 -20.61
C ALA A 37 -18.37 9.97 -19.95
N PRO A 38 -19.38 9.23 -20.48
CA PRO A 38 -19.77 7.94 -19.91
C PRO A 38 -18.66 6.89 -19.95
N MET A 39 -17.82 6.88 -21.00
CA MET A 39 -16.71 5.93 -21.11
C MET A 39 -15.59 6.24 -20.12
N VAL A 40 -15.32 7.53 -19.87
CA VAL A 40 -14.35 7.96 -18.85
C VAL A 40 -14.85 7.58 -17.45
N PHE A 41 -16.14 7.73 -17.18
CA PHE A 41 -16.75 7.29 -15.93
C PHE A 41 -16.65 5.78 -15.74
N LEU A 42 -16.98 4.99 -16.77
CA LEU A 42 -16.83 3.53 -16.74
C LEU A 42 -15.36 3.11 -16.55
N ALA A 43 -14.41 3.77 -17.22
CA ALA A 43 -12.99 3.52 -17.05
C ALA A 43 -12.51 3.83 -15.62
N SER A 44 -13.00 4.91 -15.02
CA SER A 44 -12.76 5.25 -13.61
C SER A 44 -13.29 4.18 -12.65
N ALA A 45 -14.55 3.77 -12.84
CA ALA A 45 -15.17 2.72 -12.02
C ALA A 45 -14.42 1.38 -12.16
N ALA A 46 -14.01 1.01 -13.37
CA ALA A 46 -13.18 -0.17 -13.59
C ALA A 46 -11.83 -0.06 -12.89
N GLY A 47 -11.16 1.10 -12.98
CA GLY A 47 -9.90 1.37 -12.28
C GLY A 47 -10.02 1.23 -10.76
N PHE A 48 -11.12 1.71 -10.18
CA PHE A 48 -11.41 1.57 -8.75
C PHE A 48 -11.56 0.09 -8.31
N VAL A 49 -12.30 -0.71 -9.08
CA VAL A 49 -12.50 -2.14 -8.79
C VAL A 49 -11.19 -2.91 -8.91
N ILE A 50 -10.40 -2.62 -9.95
CA ILE A 50 -9.08 -3.22 -10.13
C ILE A 50 -8.15 -2.86 -8.98
N ALA A 51 -8.10 -1.59 -8.57
CA ALA A 51 -7.28 -1.16 -7.45
C ALA A 51 -7.72 -1.80 -6.13
N THR A 52 -9.03 -1.91 -5.87
CA THR A 52 -9.54 -2.59 -4.67
C THR A 52 -9.08 -4.05 -4.61
N SER A 53 -9.24 -4.80 -5.69
CA SER A 53 -8.82 -6.21 -5.74
C SER A 53 -7.30 -6.38 -5.63
N ALA A 54 -6.52 -5.51 -6.30
CA ALA A 54 -5.06 -5.49 -6.18
C ALA A 54 -4.61 -5.19 -4.75
N GLN A 55 -5.26 -4.23 -4.07
CA GLN A 55 -4.95 -3.89 -2.68
C GLN A 55 -5.18 -5.08 -1.76
N SER A 56 -6.33 -5.75 -1.86
CA SER A 56 -6.61 -6.95 -1.05
C SER A 56 -5.59 -8.06 -1.29
N MET A 57 -5.15 -8.26 -2.54
CA MET A 57 -4.11 -9.24 -2.85
C MET A 57 -2.76 -8.88 -2.24
N LEU A 58 -2.36 -7.61 -2.30
CA LEU A 58 -1.10 -7.13 -1.69
C LEU A 58 -1.14 -7.24 -0.18
N GLU A 59 -2.26 -6.91 0.43
CA GLU A 59 -2.45 -6.99 1.88
C GLU A 59 -2.40 -8.43 2.37
N ASN A 60 -3.10 -9.34 1.70
CA ASN A 60 -3.03 -10.77 2.01
C ASN A 60 -1.58 -11.31 1.92
N ARG A 61 -0.78 -10.85 0.96
CA ARG A 61 0.64 -11.24 0.86
C ARG A 61 1.46 -10.72 2.04
N ARG A 62 1.23 -9.48 2.49
CA ARG A 62 1.91 -8.91 3.66
C ARG A 62 1.55 -9.65 4.94
N ILE A 63 0.25 -9.83 5.18
CA ILE A 63 -0.26 -10.58 6.33
C ILE A 63 0.31 -12.00 6.35
N THR A 64 0.35 -12.66 5.20
CA THR A 64 0.92 -14.02 5.09
C THR A 64 2.39 -14.02 5.47
N LYS A 65 3.19 -13.08 4.96
CA LYS A 65 4.62 -12.96 5.28
C LYS A 65 4.84 -12.70 6.77
N GLU A 66 4.12 -11.75 7.35
CA GLU A 66 4.23 -11.42 8.78
C GLU A 66 3.81 -12.61 9.64
N LYS A 67 2.72 -13.29 9.28
CA LYS A 67 2.25 -14.49 9.97
C LYS A 67 3.37 -15.55 10.02
N TYR A 68 4.05 -15.83 8.91
CA TYR A 68 5.16 -16.79 8.90
C TYR A 68 6.32 -16.36 9.81
N ILE A 69 6.66 -15.07 9.83
CA ILE A 69 7.75 -14.57 10.69
C ILE A 69 7.38 -14.73 12.17
N PHE A 70 6.18 -14.31 12.56
CA PHE A 70 5.73 -14.45 13.95
C PHE A 70 5.60 -15.91 14.36
N ASP A 71 5.09 -16.77 13.48
CA ASP A 71 5.01 -18.21 13.72
C ASP A 71 6.41 -18.82 13.94
N TYR A 72 7.41 -18.39 13.16
CA TYR A 72 8.80 -18.82 13.33
C TYR A 72 9.39 -18.37 14.67
N ILE A 73 9.23 -17.10 15.04
CA ILE A 73 9.71 -16.55 16.31
C ILE A 73 9.09 -17.30 17.50
N ASN A 74 7.79 -17.60 17.44
CA ASN A 74 7.09 -18.29 18.52
C ASN A 74 7.49 -19.77 18.64
N THR A 75 7.85 -20.42 17.53
CA THR A 75 8.22 -21.84 17.51
C THR A 75 9.69 -22.08 17.88
N HIS A 76 10.56 -21.10 17.65
CA HIS A 76 12.01 -21.19 17.91
C HIS A 76 12.49 -20.04 18.80
N PRO A 77 12.05 -19.98 20.08
CA PRO A 77 12.48 -18.92 21.00
C PRO A 77 14.00 -18.96 21.30
N GLU A 78 14.67 -20.10 21.10
CA GLU A 78 16.12 -20.26 21.28
C GLU A 78 16.95 -19.42 20.31
N ASP A 79 16.44 -19.17 19.11
CA ASP A 79 17.10 -18.33 18.09
C ASP A 79 16.95 -16.84 18.42
N PHE A 80 15.96 -16.47 19.22
CA PHE A 80 15.62 -15.09 19.59
C PHE A 80 15.67 -14.89 21.11
N PRO A 81 16.85 -14.98 21.73
CA PRO A 81 16.97 -14.73 23.16
C PRO A 81 16.56 -13.29 23.51
N GLU A 82 15.72 -13.14 24.53
CA GLU A 82 15.34 -11.82 25.04
C GLU A 82 16.56 -11.12 25.66
N THR A 83 17.13 -10.16 24.93
CA THR A 83 18.19 -9.31 25.46
C THR A 83 17.56 -8.18 26.29
N LYS A 84 18.06 -8.00 27.51
CA LYS A 84 17.62 -6.88 28.35
C LYS A 84 18.15 -5.58 27.74
N PRO A 85 17.30 -4.58 27.44
CA PRO A 85 17.78 -3.31 26.92
C PRO A 85 18.71 -2.64 27.94
N GLU A 86 19.94 -2.35 27.51
CA GLU A 86 20.94 -1.65 28.32
C GLU A 86 20.54 -0.18 28.48
N LYS A 87 20.72 0.38 29.68
CA LYS A 87 20.42 1.79 29.91
C LYS A 87 21.57 2.66 29.38
N TYR A 88 21.28 3.87 28.93
CA TYR A 88 22.32 4.84 28.51
C TYR A 88 23.39 5.13 29.56
N LYS A 89 23.09 4.95 30.85
CA LYS A 89 24.07 5.07 31.93
C LYS A 89 25.06 3.91 32.03
N GLU A 90 24.71 2.76 31.44
CA GLU A 90 25.50 1.52 31.43
C GLU A 90 26.37 1.43 30.16
N VAL A 91 26.05 2.20 29.11
CA VAL A 91 26.74 2.20 27.81
C VAL A 91 27.51 3.50 27.58
N LEU A 92 28.83 3.41 27.51
CA LEU A 92 29.72 4.53 27.18
C LEU A 92 30.04 4.50 25.67
N ALA A 93 29.23 5.19 24.88
CA ALA A 93 29.50 5.37 23.46
C ALA A 93 30.65 6.38 23.25
N PRO A 94 31.51 6.20 22.23
CA PRO A 94 32.56 7.17 21.92
C PRO A 94 31.95 8.52 21.54
N TRP A 95 32.38 9.58 22.22
CA TRP A 95 31.99 10.95 21.89
C TRP A 95 32.81 11.47 20.72
N ASN A 96 32.17 11.69 19.56
CA ASN A 96 32.78 12.30 18.38
C ASN A 96 32.28 13.74 18.22
N PRO A 97 33.03 14.76 18.70
CA PRO A 97 32.64 16.15 18.54
C PRO A 97 32.77 16.57 17.07
N GLN A 98 31.74 17.24 16.53
CA GLN A 98 31.90 17.98 15.28
C GLN A 98 32.69 19.26 15.57
N ARG A 99 33.82 19.42 14.90
CA ARG A 99 34.71 20.59 14.98
C ARG A 99 34.62 21.40 13.71
#